data_AF-A0A4Q2UZQ1-F1
#
_entry.id   AF-A0A4Q2UZQ1-F1
#
_cell.length_a   1.000
_cell.length_b   1.000
_cell.length_c   1.000
_cell.angle_alpha   90.00
_cell.angle_beta   90.00
_cell.angle_gamma   90.00
#
_symmetry.space_group_name_H-M   'P 1'
#
loop_
_entity.id
_entity.type
_entity.pdbx_description
1 polymer ?
#
loop_
_entity_poly.entity_id
_entity_poly.type
_entity_poly.pdbx_seq_one_letter_code
_entity_poly.pdbx_strand_id
1 'polypeptide(L)'
;MPFPFRLLCDLLERLERNARRSSSIGKIQERDTILVWFNKHNAIIPRRGPEAVTFLSCLFPERRPDRIFGLQERQVEGIIQRAQCLGSSRMKELQRWKTSGGLDFASSVERVMSTTDCESRAGPEVRLQRFPG
;
A
#
# COMPACT_ATOMS: atom_id res chain seq x y z
N MET A 1 18.05 10.07 -7.64
CA MET A 1 17.21 10.28 -6.44
C MET A 1 16.27 9.09 -6.31
N PRO A 2 16.19 8.43 -5.15
CA PRO A 2 15.35 7.25 -5.01
C PRO A 2 13.86 7.66 -5.03
N PHE A 3 13.05 6.86 -5.70
CA PHE A 3 11.63 7.16 -5.97
C PHE A 3 10.81 7.16 -4.67
N PRO A 4 9.98 8.18 -4.40
CA PRO A 4 9.19 8.24 -3.18
C PRO A 4 7.99 7.28 -3.23
N PHE A 5 7.89 6.37 -2.26
CA PHE A 5 6.88 5.31 -2.25
C PHE A 5 5.45 5.87 -2.15
N ARG A 6 5.26 7.01 -1.49
CA ARG A 6 3.96 7.68 -1.36
C ARG A 6 3.30 7.95 -2.71
N LEU A 7 4.06 8.35 -3.73
CA LEU A 7 3.51 8.59 -5.06
C LEU A 7 2.94 7.32 -5.70
N LEU A 8 3.52 6.16 -5.38
CA LEU A 8 3.00 4.87 -5.82
C LEU A 8 1.71 4.51 -5.07
N CYS A 9 1.67 4.72 -3.76
CA CYS A 9 0.45 4.56 -2.97
C CYS A 9 -0.69 5.44 -3.51
N ASP A 10 -0.41 6.71 -3.81
CA ASP A 10 -1.39 7.64 -4.37
C ASP A 10 -1.93 7.16 -5.73
N LEU A 11 -1.10 6.52 -6.57
CA LEU A 11 -1.54 5.91 -7.82
C LEU A 11 -2.49 4.74 -7.56
N LEU A 12 -2.08 3.80 -6.70
CA LEU A 12 -2.85 2.60 -6.40
C LEU A 12 -4.23 2.95 -5.80
N GLU A 13 -4.28 3.92 -4.89
CA GLU A 13 -5.52 4.40 -4.29
C GLU A 13 -6.46 5.05 -5.33
N ARG A 14 -5.92 5.79 -6.29
CA ARG A 14 -6.71 6.34 -7.41
C ARG A 14 -7.27 5.25 -8.31
N LEU A 15 -6.45 4.24 -8.63
CA LEU A 15 -6.88 3.11 -9.45
C LEU A 15 -7.96 2.30 -8.75
N GLU A 16 -7.79 2.01 -7.46
CA GLU A 16 -8.79 1.30 -6.67
C GLU A 16 -10.13 2.07 -6.61
N ARG A 17 -10.06 3.39 -6.36
CA ARG A 17 -11.24 4.26 -6.37
C ARG A 17 -11.96 4.26 -7.71
N ASN A 18 -11.23 4.20 -8.82
CA ASN A 18 -11.81 4.13 -10.16
C ASN A 18 -12.41 2.74 -10.44
N ALA A 19 -11.75 1.66 -10.01
CA ALA A 19 -12.24 0.29 -10.17
C ALA A 19 -13.57 0.07 -9.44
N ARG A 20 -13.72 0.63 -8.23
CA ARG A 20 -14.96 0.60 -7.44
C ARG A 20 -16.16 1.27 -8.14
N ARG A 21 -15.93 2.13 -9.15
CA ARG A 21 -17.00 2.85 -9.89
C ARG A 21 -17.63 2.03 -11.02
N SER A 22 -17.22 0.77 -11.23
CA SER A 22 -17.85 -0.27 -12.07
C SER A 22 -18.67 0.24 -13.27
N SER A 23 -18.06 1.07 -14.12
CA SER A 23 -18.66 1.56 -15.36
C SER A 23 -17.66 1.39 -16.50
N SER A 24 -18.15 1.24 -17.74
CA SER A 24 -17.31 1.24 -18.94
C SER A 24 -16.46 2.52 -19.04
N ILE A 25 -17.00 3.65 -18.56
CA ILE A 25 -16.27 4.91 -18.33
C ILE A 25 -15.12 4.74 -17.34
N GLY A 26 -15.31 3.98 -16.25
CA GLY A 26 -14.27 3.69 -15.26
C GLY A 26 -13.01 3.05 -15.85
N LYS A 27 -13.15 2.10 -16.79
CA LYS A 27 -11.99 1.45 -17.46
C LYS A 27 -11.20 2.40 -18.37
N ILE A 28 -11.88 3.34 -19.01
CA ILE A 28 -11.23 4.37 -19.84
C ILE A 28 -10.49 5.36 -18.93
N GLN A 29 -11.12 5.76 -17.82
CA GLN A 29 -10.52 6.64 -16.82
C GLN A 29 -9.33 6.00 -16.09
N GLU A 30 -9.33 4.68 -15.86
CA GLU A 30 -8.18 3.95 -15.31
C GLU A 30 -6.96 4.07 -16.22
N ARG A 31 -7.12 3.79 -17.51
CA ARG A 31 -6.03 3.90 -18.48
C ARG A 31 -5.48 5.31 -18.57
N ASP A 32 -6.36 6.30 -18.64
CA ASP A 32 -5.97 7.70 -18.67
C ASP A 32 -5.24 8.12 -17.39
N THR A 33 -5.74 7.69 -16.22
CA THR A 33 -5.10 7.93 -14.92
C THR A 33 -3.68 7.36 -14.87
N ILE A 34 -3.48 6.15 -15.38
CA ILE A 34 -2.16 5.51 -15.48
C ILE A 34 -1.25 6.36 -16.39
N LEU A 35 -1.69 6.67 -17.61
CA LEU A 35 -0.87 7.39 -18.59
C LEU A 35 -0.49 8.79 -18.09
N VAL A 36 -1.45 9.55 -17.56
CA VAL A 36 -1.22 10.89 -16.99
C VAL A 36 -0.24 10.82 -15.83
N TRP A 37 -0.39 9.85 -14.93
CA TRP A 37 0.52 9.70 -13.79
C TRP A 37 1.93 9.33 -14.23
N PHE A 38 2.08 8.36 -15.14
CA PHE A 38 3.40 7.96 -15.65
C PHE A 38 4.09 9.08 -16.41
N ASN A 39 3.35 9.86 -17.20
CA ASN A 39 3.89 11.05 -17.88
C ASN A 39 4.34 12.12 -16.89
N LYS A 40 3.52 12.40 -15.86
CA LYS A 40 3.84 13.38 -14.82
C LYS A 40 5.09 13.02 -14.03
N HIS A 41 5.26 11.73 -13.70
CA HIS A 41 6.38 11.24 -12.88
C HIS A 41 7.52 10.65 -13.71
N ASN A 42 7.49 10.80 -15.04
CA ASN A 42 8.44 10.17 -15.95
C ASN A 42 9.91 10.47 -15.62
N ALA A 43 10.20 11.71 -15.21
CA ALA A 43 11.55 12.16 -14.89
C ALA A 43 12.14 11.52 -13.62
N ILE A 44 11.28 11.03 -12.71
CA ILE A 44 11.71 10.47 -11.42
C ILE A 44 11.58 8.94 -11.37
N ILE A 45 10.88 8.33 -12.32
CA ILE A 45 10.70 6.86 -12.36
C ILE A 45 12.02 6.21 -12.79
N PRO A 46 12.57 5.28 -11.97
CA PRO A 46 13.80 4.59 -12.32
C PRO A 46 13.59 3.67 -13.51
N ARG A 47 14.42 3.83 -14.56
CA ARG A 47 14.33 3.05 -15.81
C ARG A 47 15.37 1.94 -15.92
N ARG A 48 16.45 2.01 -15.13
CA ARG A 48 17.56 1.06 -15.17
C ARG A 48 18.02 0.76 -13.75
N GLY A 49 18.75 -0.34 -13.60
CA GLY A 49 19.41 -0.70 -12.35
C GLY A 49 18.46 -1.26 -11.29
N PRO A 50 18.97 -1.46 -10.06
CA PRO A 50 18.24 -2.10 -8.98
C PRO A 50 17.01 -1.31 -8.52
N GLU A 51 17.01 0.03 -8.63
CA GLU A 51 15.82 0.83 -8.26
C GLU A 51 14.64 0.57 -9.20
N ALA A 52 14.89 0.34 -10.49
CA ALA A 52 13.84 0.01 -11.46
C ALA A 52 13.18 -1.33 -11.13
N VAL A 53 14.00 -2.32 -10.73
CA VAL A 53 13.47 -3.62 -10.31
C VAL A 53 12.68 -3.48 -9.00
N THR A 54 13.16 -2.70 -8.02
CA THR A 54 12.40 -2.42 -6.79
C THR A 54 11.05 -1.77 -7.09
N PHE A 55 11.02 -0.75 -7.97
CA PHE A 55 9.79 -0.10 -8.39
C PHE A 55 8.80 -1.07 -9.03
N LEU A 56 9.24 -1.90 -9.98
CA LEU A 56 8.40 -2.91 -10.60
C LEU A 56 7.95 -4.00 -9.62
N SER A 57 8.79 -4.33 -8.63
CA SER A 57 8.43 -5.31 -7.58
C SER A 57 7.28 -4.82 -6.71
N CYS A 58 7.14 -3.50 -6.52
CA CYS A 58 6.02 -2.93 -5.78
C CYS A 58 4.72 -2.90 -6.60
N LEU A 59 4.80 -2.80 -7.92
CA LEU A 59 3.65 -2.85 -8.83
C LEU A 59 3.17 -4.28 -9.11
N PHE A 60 4.11 -5.21 -9.18
CA PHE A 60 3.86 -6.62 -9.55
C PHE A 60 4.51 -7.55 -8.53
N PRO A 61 4.06 -7.53 -7.26
CA PRO A 61 4.62 -8.38 -6.21
C PRO A 61 4.52 -9.87 -6.57
N GLU A 62 3.49 -10.29 -7.31
CA GLU A 62 3.29 -11.67 -7.77
C GLU A 62 4.38 -12.17 -8.73
N ARG A 63 5.13 -11.26 -9.37
CA ARG A 63 6.24 -11.60 -10.28
C ARG A 63 7.58 -11.76 -9.57
N ARG A 64 7.59 -11.66 -8.24
CA ARG A 64 8.77 -11.83 -7.38
C ARG A 64 8.65 -13.08 -6.52
N PRO A 65 8.76 -14.29 -7.10
CA PRO A 65 8.71 -15.53 -6.33
C PRO A 65 9.90 -15.66 -5.35
N ASP A 66 10.97 -14.88 -5.56
CA ASP A 66 12.10 -14.75 -4.64
C ASP A 66 11.73 -14.10 -3.29
N ARG A 67 10.56 -13.44 -3.19
CA ARG A 67 10.15 -12.68 -2.01
C ARG A 67 8.90 -13.27 -1.37
N ILE A 68 9.04 -14.45 -0.78
CA ILE A 68 8.01 -15.05 0.07
C ILE A 68 8.23 -14.52 1.49
N PHE A 69 7.44 -13.53 1.89
CA PHE A 69 7.59 -12.91 3.22
C PHE A 69 7.15 -13.82 4.37
N GLY A 70 6.42 -14.90 4.09
CA GLY A 70 5.91 -15.82 5.12
C GLY A 70 4.98 -15.16 6.15
N LEU A 71 4.52 -13.94 5.87
CA LEU A 71 3.69 -13.13 6.77
C LEU A 71 2.23 -13.52 6.59
N GLN A 72 1.64 -14.04 7.67
CA GLN A 72 0.20 -14.29 7.76
C GLN A 72 -0.50 -13.11 8.46
N GLU A 73 -1.77 -12.87 8.14
CA GLU A 73 -2.57 -11.76 8.69
C GLU A 73 -2.57 -11.78 10.23
N ARG A 74 -2.62 -12.97 10.84
CA ARG A 74 -2.54 -13.14 12.30
C ARG A 74 -1.21 -12.67 12.89
N GLN A 75 -0.10 -12.91 12.21
CA GLN A 75 1.22 -12.47 12.66
C GLN A 75 1.33 -10.95 12.54
N VAL A 76 0.86 -10.39 11.43
CA VAL A 76 0.86 -8.94 11.19
C VAL A 76 -0.04 -8.22 12.19
N GLU A 77 -1.21 -8.78 12.52
CA GLU A 77 -2.10 -8.29 13.57
C GLU A 77 -1.37 -8.15 14.93
N GLY A 78 -0.64 -9.19 15.35
CA GLY A 78 0.13 -9.16 16.60
C GLY A 78 1.34 -8.22 16.57
N ILE A 79 1.94 -7.98 15.40
CA ILE A 79 2.98 -6.95 15.23
C ILE A 79 2.37 -5.56 15.37
N ILE A 80 1.26 -5.28 14.69
CA ILE A 80 0.56 -4.00 14.72
C ILE A 80 0.07 -3.67 16.14
N GLN A 81 -0.52 -4.64 16.83
CA GLN A 81 -0.98 -4.47 18.21
C GLN A 81 0.14 -3.99 19.13
N ARG A 82 1.34 -4.60 19.01
CA ARG A 82 2.51 -4.24 19.82
C ARG A 82 3.12 -2.91 19.39
N ALA A 83 3.25 -2.68 18.09
CA ALA A 83 3.88 -1.47 17.55
C ALA A 83 3.08 -0.20 17.86
N GLN A 84 1.74 -0.30 17.85
CA GLN A 84 0.83 0.82 18.08
C GLN A 84 0.20 0.84 19.48
N CYS A 85 0.63 -0.05 20.37
CA CYS A 85 0.08 -0.21 21.73
C CYS A 85 -1.46 -0.19 21.73
N LEU A 86 -2.07 -1.00 20.86
CA LEU A 86 -3.52 -1.01 20.69
C LEU A 86 -4.20 -1.63 21.92
N GLY A 87 -5.04 -0.83 22.60
CA GLY A 87 -5.90 -1.32 23.66
C GLY A 87 -7.02 -2.22 23.15
N SER A 88 -7.71 -2.91 24.06
CA SER A 88 -8.71 -3.94 23.75
C SER A 88 -9.85 -3.48 22.83
N SER A 89 -10.26 -2.21 22.89
CA SER A 89 -11.30 -1.66 22.01
C SER A 89 -10.85 -1.59 20.54
N ARG A 90 -9.68 -0.99 20.29
CA ARG A 90 -9.09 -0.88 18.94
C ARG A 90 -8.68 -2.23 18.38
N MET A 91 -8.28 -3.15 19.25
CA MET A 91 -8.00 -4.53 18.85
C MET A 91 -9.24 -5.23 18.30
N LYS A 92 -10.42 -5.02 18.92
CA LYS A 92 -11.69 -5.55 18.40
C LYS A 92 -12.05 -4.93 17.05
N GLU A 93 -11.72 -3.66 16.85
CA GLU A 93 -11.91 -3.01 15.55
C GLU A 93 -11.00 -3.60 14.49
N LEU A 94 -9.72 -3.80 14.80
CA LEU A 94 -8.79 -4.51 13.92
C LEU A 94 -9.34 -5.89 13.59
N GLN A 95 -9.82 -6.67 14.56
CA GLN A 95 -10.32 -8.03 14.35
C GLN A 95 -11.65 -8.13 13.58
N ARG A 96 -12.26 -7.01 13.16
CA ARG A 96 -13.49 -7.04 12.34
C ARG A 96 -13.30 -7.75 11.00
N TRP A 97 -12.07 -7.81 10.48
CA TRP A 97 -11.76 -8.58 9.26
C TRP A 97 -12.01 -10.09 9.41
N LYS A 98 -12.05 -10.61 10.64
CA LYS A 98 -12.30 -12.04 10.91
C LYS A 98 -13.79 -12.39 10.85
N THR A 99 -14.68 -11.40 10.85
CA THR A 99 -16.12 -11.61 10.81
C THR A 99 -16.58 -11.87 9.36
N SER A 100 -17.54 -12.77 9.16
CA SER A 100 -18.14 -13.01 7.84
C SER A 100 -18.77 -11.74 7.29
N GLY A 101 -18.31 -11.27 6.13
CA GLY A 101 -18.74 -9.99 5.53
C GLY A 101 -18.02 -8.75 6.10
N GLY A 102 -16.96 -8.94 6.89
CA GLY A 102 -16.10 -7.87 7.37
C GLY A 102 -15.26 -7.23 6.25
N LEU A 103 -14.67 -6.08 6.55
CA LEU A 103 -13.66 -5.43 5.71
C LEU A 103 -12.45 -6.35 5.55
N ASP A 104 -11.70 -6.22 4.46
CA ASP A 104 -10.41 -6.87 4.32
C ASP A 104 -9.43 -6.41 5.43
N PHE A 105 -8.38 -7.21 5.64
CA PHE A 105 -7.38 -6.93 6.66
C PHE A 105 -6.75 -5.55 6.47
N ALA A 106 -6.42 -5.17 5.23
CA ALA A 106 -5.75 -3.90 4.95
C ALA A 106 -6.66 -2.70 5.26
N SER A 107 -7.93 -2.72 4.84
CA SER A 107 -8.89 -1.66 5.20
C SER A 107 -9.16 -1.59 6.71
N SER A 108 -9.16 -2.73 7.40
CA SER A 108 -9.31 -2.76 8.87
C SER A 108 -8.11 -2.13 9.58
N VAL A 109 -6.89 -2.39 9.10
CA VAL A 109 -5.68 -1.73 9.58
C VAL A 109 -5.71 -0.23 9.30
N GLU A 110 -6.04 0.17 8.07
CA GLU A 110 -6.13 1.58 7.68
C GLU A 110 -7.05 2.37 8.61
N ARG A 111 -8.26 1.84 8.88
CA ARG A 111 -9.23 2.48 9.77
C ARG A 111 -8.70 2.65 11.20
N VAL A 112 -8.01 1.63 11.73
CA VAL A 112 -7.44 1.70 13.07
C VAL A 112 -6.31 2.71 13.11
N MET A 113 -5.44 2.73 12.11
CA MET A 113 -4.33 3.69 12.03
C MET A 113 -4.83 5.13 11.89
N SER A 114 -5.80 5.38 11.00
CA SER A 114 -6.39 6.73 10.82
C SER A 114 -7.02 7.29 12.10
N THR A 115 -7.50 6.41 12.98
CA THR A 115 -8.11 6.80 14.26
C THR A 115 -7.08 6.91 15.39
N THR A 116 -5.94 6.21 15.25
CA THR A 116 -4.88 6.13 16.26
C THR A 116 -3.79 7.18 16.06
N ASP A 117 -3.65 7.73 14.85
CA ASP A 117 -2.73 8.81 14.51
C ASP A 117 -3.14 10.15 15.17
N CYS A 118 -3.08 10.20 16.50
CA CYS A 118 -2.90 11.43 17.24
C CYS A 118 -1.40 11.75 17.18
N GLU A 119 -1.05 12.77 16.39
CA GLU A 119 0.32 13.20 16.06
C GLU A 119 1.02 12.32 15.02
N SER A 120 0.86 12.68 13.73
CA SER A 120 1.83 12.26 12.72
C SER A 120 3.19 12.84 13.12
N ARG A 121 4.03 12.05 13.82
CA ARG A 121 5.46 12.21 13.63
C ARG A 121 5.65 11.91 12.15
N ALA A 122 5.76 12.98 11.34
CA ALA A 122 6.02 12.87 9.92
C ALA A 122 7.31 12.06 9.76
N GLY A 123 7.13 10.74 9.60
CA GLY A 123 8.23 9.81 9.48
C GLY A 123 9.06 10.19 8.26
N PRO A 124 10.35 9.82 8.23
CA PRO A 124 11.17 10.05 7.04
C PRO A 124 10.45 9.48 5.82
N GLU A 125 10.41 10.27 4.74
CA GLU A 125 9.80 9.88 3.48
C GLU A 125 10.38 8.52 3.02
N VAL A 126 9.52 7.50 2.95
CA VAL A 126 9.95 6.17 2.51
C VAL A 126 10.25 6.23 1.02
N ARG A 127 11.50 5.99 0.67
CA ARG A 127 11.96 5.95 -0.72
C ARG A 127 12.30 4.53 -1.12
N LEU A 128 11.95 4.15 -2.34
CA LEU A 128 12.25 2.85 -2.91
C LEU A 128 13.76 2.73 -3.12
N GLN A 129 14.38 2.02 -2.21
CA GLN A 129 15.77 1.60 -2.29
C GLN A 129 15.81 0.07 -2.32
N ARG A 130 16.95 -0.48 -2.75
CA ARG A 130 17.17 -1.93 -2.69
C ARG A 130 17.04 -2.37 -1.23
N PHE A 131 16.05 -3.20 -0.93
CA PHE A 131 16.04 -3.97 0.32
C PHE A 131 17.20 -4.98 0.26
N PRO A 132 18.13 -4.98 1.23
CA PRO A 132 19.07 -6.09 1.37
C PRO A 132 18.26 -7.33 1.71
N GLY A 133 18.41 -8.37 0.87
CA GLY A 133 17.86 -9.69 1.14
C GLY A 133 18.72 -10.43 2.15
#